data_AF-A0A6N2DUU5-F1
#
_entry.id   AF-A0A6N2DUU5-F1
#
_cell.length_a   1.000
_cell.length_b   1.000
_cell.length_c   1.000
_cell.angle_alpha   90.00
_cell.angle_beta   90.00
_cell.angle_gamma   90.00
#
_symmetry.space_group_name_H-M   'P 1'
#
loop_
_entity.id
_entity.type
_entity.pdbx_description
1 polymer ?
#
loop_
_entity_poly.entity_id
_entity_poly.type
_entity_poly.pdbx_seq_one_letter_code
_entity_poly.pdbx_strand_id
1 'polypeptide(L)'
;MQATGFIIAFWVALLLISIPVALRTRHPDQKPLAAVAIFIFVFTLVAAGLYLVVSTLVALLGLSDLLRAEKGVAVFLVVVFAPAFVMARWQVHKPPRRAPPLE
;
A
#
# COMPACT_ATOMS: atom_id res chain seq x y z
N MET A 1 4.61 -12.84 -18.95
CA MET A 1 4.43 -11.38 -19.11
C MET A 1 3.04 -10.87 -18.65
N GLN A 2 1.97 -11.68 -18.59
CA GLN A 2 0.63 -11.20 -18.19
C GLN A 2 0.48 -10.83 -16.70
N ALA A 3 1.15 -11.54 -15.77
CA ALA A 3 0.98 -11.32 -14.33
C ALA A 3 1.44 -9.93 -13.87
N THR A 4 2.55 -9.41 -14.42
CA THR A 4 3.10 -8.10 -14.03
C THR A 4 2.17 -6.95 -14.36
N GLY A 5 1.52 -6.98 -15.53
CA GLY A 5 0.54 -5.97 -15.92
C GLY A 5 -0.69 -5.96 -15.02
N PHE A 6 -1.17 -7.13 -14.61
CA PHE A 6 -2.28 -7.26 -13.67
C PHE A 6 -1.93 -6.71 -12.28
N ILE A 7 -0.72 -7.01 -11.78
CA ILE A 7 -0.23 -6.49 -10.50
C ILE A 7 -0.17 -4.96 -10.52
N ILE A 8 0.38 -4.38 -11.60
CA ILE A 8 0.46 -2.92 -11.77
C ILE A 8 -0.94 -2.31 -11.87
N ALA A 9 -1.84 -2.89 -12.67
CA ALA A 9 -3.21 -2.40 -12.80
C ALA A 9 -3.95 -2.44 -11.45
N PHE A 10 -3.78 -3.51 -10.68
CA PHE A 10 -4.36 -3.64 -9.34
C PHE A 10 -3.79 -2.60 -8.37
N TRP A 11 -2.48 -2.37 -8.41
CA TRP A 11 -1.82 -1.32 -7.64
C TRP A 11 -2.33 0.07 -7.99
N VAL A 12 -2.46 0.40 -9.28
CA VAL A 12 -3.02 1.67 -9.75
C VAL A 12 -4.48 1.83 -9.30
N ALA A 13 -5.29 0.78 -9.41
CA ALA A 13 -6.68 0.80 -8.95
C ALA A 13 -6.77 1.10 -7.44
N LEU A 14 -5.91 0.47 -6.63
CA LEU A 14 -5.83 0.74 -5.19
C LEU A 14 -5.38 2.18 -4.90
N LEU A 15 -4.45 2.73 -5.69
CA LEU A 15 -4.06 4.14 -5.57
C LEU A 15 -5.23 5.08 -5.91
N LEU A 16 -5.99 4.81 -6.96
CA LEU A 16 -7.16 5.62 -7.30
C LEU A 16 -8.23 5.57 -6.20
N ILE A 17 -8.48 4.40 -5.62
CA ILE A 17 -9.40 4.22 -4.48
C ILE A 17 -8.87 4.93 -3.23
N SER A 18 -7.55 5.03 -3.08
CA SER A 18 -6.94 5.66 -1.91
C SER A 18 -7.21 7.17 -1.81
N ILE A 19 -7.41 7.85 -2.94
CA ILE A 19 -7.68 9.30 -2.97
C ILE A 19 -8.96 9.65 -2.17
N PRO A 20 -10.16 9.13 -2.51
CA PRO A 20 -11.37 9.43 -1.76
C PRO A 20 -11.30 8.90 -0.32
N VAL A 21 -10.59 7.79 -0.06
CA VAL A 21 -10.40 7.27 1.29
C VAL A 21 -9.59 8.25 2.13
N ALA A 22 -8.41 8.66 1.66
CA ALA A 22 -7.54 9.61 2.33
C ALA A 22 -8.25 10.94 2.59
N LEU A 23 -9.03 11.43 1.61
CA LEU A 23 -9.82 12.67 1.76
C LEU A 23 -10.93 12.56 2.82
N ARG A 24 -11.58 11.39 2.95
CA ARG A 24 -12.59 11.14 3.98
C ARG A 24 -12.00 10.93 5.37
N THR A 25 -10.79 10.37 5.44
CA THR A 25 -10.18 9.95 6.70
C THR A 25 -9.13 10.91 7.26
N ARG A 26 -8.77 11.94 6.50
CA ARG A 26 -7.77 12.93 6.94
C ARG A 26 -8.20 13.62 8.23
N HIS A 27 -7.21 13.99 9.03
CA HIS A 27 -7.43 14.92 10.12
C HIS A 27 -7.90 16.29 9.57
N PRO A 28 -8.83 17.01 10.23
CA PRO A 28 -9.32 18.31 9.75
C PRO A 28 -8.18 19.32 9.47
N ASP A 29 -7.15 19.30 10.31
CA ASP A 29 -5.98 20.18 10.23
C ASP A 29 -4.97 19.80 9.13
N GLN A 30 -5.13 18.65 8.46
CA GLN A 30 -4.24 18.23 7.38
C GLN A 30 -4.71 18.76 6.02
N LYS A 31 -3.78 19.35 5.25
CA LYS A 31 -4.05 19.72 3.85
C LYS A 31 -4.38 18.48 3.02
N PRO A 32 -5.42 18.51 2.16
CA PRO A 32 -5.86 17.37 1.35
C PRO A 32 -4.72 16.73 0.53
N LEU A 33 -3.92 17.57 -0.12
CA LEU A 33 -2.79 17.13 -0.94
C LEU A 33 -1.72 16.41 -0.10
N ALA A 34 -1.46 16.89 1.12
CA ALA A 34 -0.50 16.26 2.03
C ALA A 34 -0.99 14.88 2.49
N ALA A 35 -2.28 14.76 2.82
CA ALA A 35 -2.89 13.48 3.20
C ALA A 35 -2.77 12.45 2.07
N VAL A 36 -3.06 12.84 0.82
CA VAL A 36 -2.92 11.97 -0.35
C VAL A 36 -1.45 11.59 -0.58
N ALA A 37 -0.53 12.56 -0.54
CA ALA A 37 0.90 12.29 -0.72
C ALA A 37 1.44 11.32 0.35
N ILE A 38 1.08 11.52 1.62
CA ILE A 38 1.45 10.62 2.72
C ILE A 38 0.87 9.23 2.48
N PHE A 39 -0.39 9.12 2.07
CA PHE A 39 -1.00 7.84 1.76
C PHE A 39 -0.22 7.10 0.69
N ILE A 40 -0.03 7.73 -0.48
CA ILE A 40 0.61 7.12 -1.64
C ILE A 40 2.03 6.69 -1.29
N PHE A 41 2.78 7.55 -0.60
CA PHE A 41 4.14 7.26 -0.19
C PHE A 41 4.21 6.07 0.77
N VAL A 42 3.44 6.09 1.86
CA VAL A 42 3.43 5.02 2.87
C VAL A 42 2.92 3.71 2.26
N PHE A 43 1.84 3.75 1.48
CA PHE A 43 1.30 2.58 0.80
C PHE A 43 2.33 1.96 -0.13
N THR A 44 2.97 2.75 -0.98
CA THR A 44 3.98 2.26 -1.93
C THR A 44 5.19 1.68 -1.22
N LEU A 45 5.70 2.38 -0.21
CA LEU A 45 6.87 1.94 0.55
C LEU A 45 6.60 0.62 1.28
N VAL A 46 5.46 0.51 1.97
CA VAL A 46 5.08 -0.71 2.71
C VAL A 46 4.76 -1.85 1.75
N ALA A 47 4.04 -1.58 0.65
CA ALA A 47 3.74 -2.60 -0.36
C ALA A 47 5.00 -3.13 -1.04
N ALA A 48 5.96 -2.26 -1.39
CA ALA A 48 7.24 -2.69 -1.96
C ALA A 48 8.03 -3.57 -0.97
N GLY A 49 8.10 -3.16 0.30
CA GLY A 49 8.74 -3.95 1.35
C GLY A 49 8.08 -5.32 1.53
N LEU A 50 6.75 -5.37 1.64
CA LEU A 50 6.00 -6.61 1.76
C LEU A 50 6.12 -7.49 0.51
N TYR A 51 6.07 -6.90 -0.68
CA TYR A 51 6.27 -7.65 -1.93
C TYR A 51 7.62 -8.36 -1.92
N LEU A 52 8.71 -7.66 -1.56
CA LEU A 52 10.05 -8.25 -1.49
C LEU A 52 10.15 -9.35 -0.45
N VAL A 53 9.63 -9.12 0.75
CA VAL A 53 9.64 -10.11 1.84
C VAL A 53 8.83 -11.35 1.47
N VAL A 54 7.59 -11.17 1.02
CA VAL A 54 6.69 -12.29 0.70
C VAL A 54 7.17 -13.04 -0.54
N SER A 55 7.65 -12.34 -1.59
CA SER A 55 8.21 -13.00 -2.78
C SER A 55 9.46 -13.83 -2.45
N THR A 56 10.33 -13.30 -1.59
CA THR A 56 11.52 -14.02 -1.10
C THR A 56 11.10 -15.26 -0.30
N LEU A 57 10.12 -15.14 0.60
CA LEU A 57 9.59 -16.29 1.35
C LEU A 57 8.98 -17.35 0.42
N VAL A 58 8.19 -16.96 -0.56
CA VAL A 58 7.60 -17.88 -1.54
C VAL A 58 8.70 -18.64 -2.30
N ALA A 59 9.76 -17.95 -2.72
CA ALA A 59 10.89 -18.57 -3.39
C ALA A 59 11.66 -19.54 -2.47
N LEU A 60 11.95 -19.13 -1.23
CA LEU A 60 12.65 -19.95 -0.24
C LEU A 60 11.88 -21.21 0.16
N LEU A 61 10.55 -21.13 0.18
CA LEU A 61 9.67 -22.26 0.51
C LEU A 61 9.35 -23.15 -0.70
N GLY A 62 9.87 -22.83 -1.89
CA GLY A 62 9.56 -23.58 -3.12
C GLY A 62 8.10 -23.43 -3.57
N LEU A 63 7.38 -22.42 -3.08
CA LEU A 63 5.96 -22.19 -3.37
C LEU A 63 5.74 -21.37 -4.65
N SER A 64 6.76 -21.26 -5.51
CA SER A 64 6.71 -20.45 -6.74
C SER A 64 5.59 -20.87 -7.70
N ASP A 65 5.19 -22.15 -7.70
CA ASP A 65 4.07 -22.64 -8.50
C ASP A 65 2.73 -22.04 -8.06
N LEU A 66 2.61 -21.63 -6.80
CA LEU A 66 1.43 -20.96 -6.26
C LEU A 66 1.21 -19.60 -6.97
N LEU A 67 2.29 -18.92 -7.38
CA LEU A 67 2.22 -17.68 -8.17
C LEU A 67 1.90 -17.90 -9.65
N ARG A 68 1.86 -19.15 -10.13
CA ARG A 68 1.41 -19.47 -11.50
C ARG A 68 -0.09 -19.63 -11.59
N ALA A 69 -0.76 -19.97 -10.48
CA ALA A 69 -2.20 -20.07 -10.39
C ALA A 69 -2.85 -18.72 -10.08
N GLU A 70 -3.93 -18.37 -10.77
CA GLU A 70 -4.66 -17.10 -10.58
C GLU A 70 -5.08 -16.88 -9.12
N LYS A 71 -5.58 -17.93 -8.46
CA LYS A 71 -5.97 -17.89 -7.05
C LYS A 71 -4.79 -17.58 -6.14
N GLY A 72 -3.62 -18.13 -6.44
CA GLY A 72 -2.41 -17.89 -5.64
C GLY A 72 -1.85 -16.49 -5.85
N VAL A 73 -1.92 -15.95 -7.07
CA VAL A 73 -1.64 -14.53 -7.34
C VAL A 73 -2.60 -13.63 -6.55
N ALA A 74 -3.90 -13.94 -6.55
CA ALA A 74 -4.88 -13.15 -5.79
C ALA A 74 -4.59 -13.16 -4.28
N VAL A 75 -4.27 -14.32 -3.70
CA VAL A 75 -3.88 -14.42 -2.28
C VAL A 75 -2.60 -13.62 -2.01
N PHE A 76 -1.59 -13.76 -2.86
CA PHE A 76 -0.34 -13.01 -2.75
C PHE A 76 -0.58 -11.50 -2.77
N LEU A 77 -1.40 -11.01 -3.70
CA LEU A 77 -1.78 -9.61 -3.81
C LEU A 77 -2.49 -9.10 -2.55
N VAL A 78 -3.43 -9.87 -2.00
CA VAL A 78 -4.12 -9.51 -0.76
C VAL A 78 -3.14 -9.42 0.41
N VAL A 79 -2.26 -10.40 0.56
CA VAL A 79 -1.25 -10.44 1.64
C VAL A 79 -0.29 -9.26 1.57
N VAL A 80 0.06 -8.78 0.37
CA VAL A 80 0.95 -7.63 0.20
C VAL A 80 0.19 -6.30 0.36
N PHE A 81 -0.91 -6.13 -0.37
CA PHE A 81 -1.55 -4.82 -0.51
C PHE A 81 -2.54 -4.48 0.61
N ALA A 82 -3.24 -5.45 1.20
CA ALA A 82 -4.18 -5.17 2.28
C ALA A 82 -3.51 -4.57 3.52
N PRO A 83 -2.44 -5.17 4.10
CA PRO A 83 -1.75 -4.56 5.24
C PRO A 83 -1.06 -3.24 4.87
N ALA A 84 -0.51 -3.10 3.66
CA ALA A 84 0.03 -1.82 3.20
C ALA A 84 -1.03 -0.72 3.18
N PHE A 85 -2.23 -1.04 2.69
CA PHE A 85 -3.37 -0.12 2.65
C PHE A 85 -3.83 0.27 4.05
N VAL A 86 -3.95 -0.70 4.97
CA VAL A 86 -4.32 -0.44 6.37
C VAL A 86 -3.28 0.47 7.04
N MET A 87 -2.00 0.21 6.83
CA MET A 87 -0.91 1.01 7.39
C MET A 87 -0.91 2.44 6.84
N ALA A 88 -1.07 2.61 5.53
CA ALA A 88 -1.18 3.92 4.90
C ALA A 88 -2.40 4.70 5.41
N ARG A 89 -3.55 4.03 5.51
CA ARG A 89 -4.78 4.61 6.08
C ARG A 89 -4.56 5.06 7.51
N TRP A 90 -3.98 4.21 8.36
CA TRP A 90 -3.68 4.55 9.76
C TRP A 90 -2.80 5.79 9.85
N GLN A 91 -1.81 5.90 8.96
CA GLN A 91 -0.86 7.01 9.00
C GLN A 91 -1.46 8.34 8.54
N VAL A 92 -2.44 8.33 7.64
CA VAL A 92 -3.21 9.53 7.27
C VAL A 92 -4.13 10.02 8.39
N HIS A 93 -4.62 9.14 9.27
CA HIS A 93 -5.46 9.56 10.40
C HIS A 93 -4.67 10.24 11.51
N LYS A 94 -3.34 10.06 11.57
CA LYS A 94 -2.57 10.64 12.66
C LYS A 94 -2.57 12.17 12.60
N PRO A 95 -2.69 12.83 13.78
CA PRO A 95 -2.61 14.28 13.82
C PRO A 95 -1.24 14.73 13.27
N PRO A 96 -1.21 15.81 12.48
CA PRO A 96 0.04 16.36 12.00
C PRO A 96 0.93 16.74 13.20
N ARG A 97 2.20 16.32 13.17
CA ARG A 97 3.17 16.74 14.19
C ARG A 97 3.28 18.26 14.11
N ARG A 98 2.96 18.95 15.20
CA ARG A 98 3.19 20.39 15.32
C ARG A 98 4.70 20.62 15.18
N ALA A 99 5.09 21.58 14.36
CA ALA A 99 6.47 22.01 14.30
C ALA A 99 6.91 22.45 15.71
N PRO A 100 8.16 22.16 16.12
CA PRO A 100 8.71 22.75 17.34
C PRO A 100 8.60 24.28 17.26
N PRO A 101 8.36 24.99 18.37
CA PRO A 101 8.48 26.43 18.38
C PRO A 101 9.90 26.80 17.92
N LEU A 102 10.00 27.66 16.91
CA LEU A 102 11.27 28.30 16.57
C LEU A 102 11.44 29.41 17.62
N GLU A 103 12.31 29.19 18.61
CA GLU A 103 12.82 30.24 19.50
C GLU A 103 13.92 31.05 18.82
#